data_AF-A0A963F472-F1
#
_entry.id   AF-A0A963F472-F1
#
_cell.length_a   1.000
_cell.length_b   1.000
_cell.length_c   1.000
_cell.angle_alpha   90.00
_cell.angle_beta   90.00
_cell.angle_gamma   90.00
#
_symmetry.space_group_name_H-M   'P 1'
#
loop_
_entity.id
_entity.type
_entity.pdbx_description
1 polymer ?
#
loop_
_entity_poly.entity_id
_entity_poly.type
_entity_poly.pdbx_seq_one_letter_code
_entity_poly.pdbx_strand_id
1 'polypeptide(L)'
;MNDARATGVIREINGPIVTISLPGIRNGEQVKIGHLGLVGEAIALDGDQAVVQAYESTEGLAPGEPAVGLGRPLSVELGPGLLGSIFDGVQRPLEKIFNRAGDHMPRGLVFPALDRDRSWHFVPHPSLETGTQLSGGALLGSVQENEAIKHWILVPPDQSGELLELAPEGDYRLEDPIGRIRQTDGHSHKLRLFHHWPVRIPRPYQRRDHGIAPLITGQRIMDTFFPLVKGGKAAVPGPFGAGKTVVQQQIARWSNADVVVFVGCGERGNELVDVLETFPKLQDPHTGRRLMERTLLVANTSNMPV
;
A
#
# COMPACT_ATOMS: atom_id res chain seq x y z
N MET A 1 10.77 -21.20 10.15
CA MET A 1 11.84 -21.72 9.28
C MET A 1 12.87 -20.62 9.14
N ASN A 2 14.16 -20.93 9.32
CA ASN A 2 15.25 -20.00 9.05
C ASN A 2 15.21 -19.65 7.55
N ASP A 3 14.68 -18.48 7.20
CA ASP A 3 14.84 -17.86 5.89
C ASP A 3 16.33 -17.51 5.74
N ALA A 4 17.12 -18.46 5.24
CA ALA A 4 18.43 -18.15 4.68
C ALA A 4 18.18 -17.30 3.44
N ARG A 5 18.04 -15.98 3.62
CA ARG A 5 17.85 -15.03 2.53
C ARG A 5 19.01 -15.22 1.56
N ALA A 6 18.70 -15.40 0.27
CA ALA A 6 19.73 -15.49 -0.74
C ALA A 6 20.58 -14.22 -0.68
N THR A 7 21.89 -14.38 -0.53
CA THR A 7 22.86 -13.28 -0.50
C THR A 7 23.77 -13.35 -1.71
N GLY A 8 23.99 -12.21 -2.33
CA GLY A 8 24.74 -12.01 -3.55
C GLY A 8 25.51 -10.71 -3.49
N VAL A 9 26.03 -10.27 -4.64
CA VAL A 9 26.85 -9.05 -4.72
C VAL A 9 26.52 -8.21 -5.94
N ILE A 10 26.71 -6.90 -5.83
CA ILE A 10 26.63 -5.96 -6.94
C ILE A 10 27.78 -6.24 -7.92
N ARG A 11 27.47 -6.31 -9.22
CA ARG A 11 28.45 -6.47 -10.30
C ARG A 11 28.64 -5.19 -11.09
N GLU A 12 27.54 -4.52 -11.42
CA GLU A 12 27.54 -3.32 -12.26
C GLU A 12 26.43 -2.37 -11.81
N ILE A 13 26.66 -1.08 -11.96
CA ILE A 13 25.71 -0.01 -11.64
C ILE A 13 25.65 0.92 -12.85
N ASN A 14 24.48 1.06 -13.46
CA ASN A 14 24.22 1.92 -14.61
C ASN A 14 22.96 2.76 -14.35
N GLY A 15 23.16 3.94 -13.76
CA GLY A 15 22.05 4.79 -13.31
C GLY A 15 21.16 4.04 -12.31
N PRO A 16 19.82 3.98 -12.49
CA PRO A 16 18.92 3.26 -11.59
C PRO A 16 18.97 1.73 -11.76
N ILE A 17 19.65 1.23 -12.79
CA ILE A 17 19.76 -0.20 -13.08
C ILE A 17 21.02 -0.75 -12.42
N VAL A 18 20.85 -1.80 -11.62
CA VAL A 18 21.94 -2.48 -10.91
C VAL A 18 21.95 -3.94 -11.31
N THR A 19 23.08 -4.43 -11.83
CA THR A 19 23.28 -5.86 -12.09
C THR A 19 23.85 -6.50 -10.85
N ILE A 20 23.18 -7.52 -10.34
CA ILE A 20 23.62 -8.30 -9.18
C ILE A 20 23.88 -9.75 -9.58
N SER A 21 24.82 -10.39 -8.90
CA SER A 21 25.01 -11.84 -8.94
C SER A 21 24.35 -12.42 -7.71
N LEU A 22 23.17 -13.00 -7.89
CA LEU A 22 22.33 -13.54 -6.82
C LEU A 22 21.58 -14.79 -7.32
N PRO A 23 22.17 -15.98 -7.18
CA PRO A 23 21.54 -17.22 -7.63
C PRO A 23 20.21 -17.48 -6.92
N GLY A 24 19.21 -17.95 -7.67
CA GLY A 24 17.90 -18.34 -7.14
C GLY A 24 16.89 -17.18 -6.96
N ILE A 25 17.26 -15.94 -7.29
CA ILE A 25 16.33 -14.82 -7.31
C ILE A 25 15.25 -15.01 -8.39
N ARG A 26 14.02 -14.58 -8.08
CA ARG A 26 12.89 -14.63 -9.02
C ARG A 26 12.65 -13.30 -9.68
N ASN A 27 12.11 -13.33 -10.91
CA ASN A 27 11.65 -12.12 -11.58
C ASN A 27 10.50 -11.48 -10.77
N GLY A 28 10.54 -10.16 -10.60
CA GLY A 28 9.64 -9.37 -9.77
C GLY A 28 9.95 -9.40 -8.27
N GLU A 29 10.98 -10.13 -7.82
CA GLU A 29 11.36 -10.20 -6.41
C GLU A 29 12.01 -8.89 -5.93
N GLN A 30 11.66 -8.45 -4.72
CA GLN A 30 12.34 -7.33 -4.07
C GLN A 30 13.74 -7.70 -3.60
N VAL A 31 14.67 -6.77 -3.75
CA VAL A 31 16.07 -6.91 -3.34
C VAL A 31 16.46 -5.72 -2.47
N LYS A 32 17.27 -5.97 -1.44
CA LYS A 32 18.05 -4.92 -0.76
C LYS A 32 19.44 -4.84 -1.36
N ILE A 33 19.82 -3.66 -1.83
CA ILE A 33 21.04 -3.41 -2.59
C ILE A 33 21.98 -2.52 -1.76
N GLY A 34 23.24 -2.95 -1.65
CA GLY A 34 24.28 -2.20 -0.98
C GLY A 34 24.24 -2.28 0.54
N HIS A 35 25.24 -1.69 1.18
CA HIS A 35 25.28 -1.52 2.64
C HIS A 35 24.19 -0.59 3.16
N LEU A 36 23.74 0.35 2.31
CA LEU A 36 22.59 1.21 2.58
C LEU A 36 21.26 0.45 2.55
N GLY A 37 21.22 -0.74 1.94
CA GLY A 37 20.00 -1.55 1.85
C GLY A 37 18.90 -0.91 1.02
N LEU A 38 19.28 -0.25 -0.09
CA LEU A 38 18.33 0.39 -1.02
C LEU A 38 17.35 -0.64 -1.56
N VAL A 39 16.08 -0.26 -1.67
CA VAL A 39 15.06 -1.17 -2.20
C VAL A 39 15.09 -1.15 -3.73
N GLY A 40 15.07 -2.32 -4.35
CA GLY A 40 14.86 -2.48 -5.78
C GLY A 40 14.04 -3.72 -6.12
N GLU A 41 13.70 -3.87 -7.39
CA GLU A 41 12.95 -5.01 -7.94
C GLU A 41 13.75 -5.67 -9.07
N ALA A 42 13.87 -6.99 -9.04
CA ALA A 42 14.44 -7.74 -10.16
C ALA A 42 13.49 -7.71 -11.35
N ILE A 43 13.96 -7.20 -12.48
CA ILE A 43 13.16 -7.02 -13.71
C ILE A 43 13.55 -7.99 -14.82
N ALA A 44 14.76 -8.54 -14.76
CA ALA A 44 15.26 -9.56 -15.69
C ALA A 44 16.26 -10.48 -15.00
N LEU A 45 16.39 -11.69 -15.54
CA LEU A 45 17.31 -12.74 -15.07
C LEU A 45 18.22 -13.15 -16.23
N ASP A 46 19.51 -13.33 -15.95
CA ASP A 46 20.50 -13.87 -16.89
C ASP A 46 21.43 -14.85 -16.15
N GLY A 47 21.13 -16.14 -16.26
CA GLY A 47 21.81 -17.19 -15.51
C GLY A 47 21.77 -16.95 -14.00
N ASP A 48 22.94 -16.79 -13.38
CA ASP A 48 23.11 -16.49 -11.95
C ASP A 48 23.10 -14.99 -11.62
N GLN A 49 22.81 -14.15 -12.61
CA GLN A 49 22.69 -12.71 -12.47
C GLN A 49 21.24 -12.24 -12.61
N ALA A 50 20.96 -11.09 -12.02
CA ALA A 50 19.70 -10.40 -12.17
C ALA A 50 19.94 -8.92 -12.42
N VAL A 51 19.10 -8.35 -13.27
CA VAL A 51 19.00 -6.91 -13.49
C VAL A 51 17.94 -6.37 -12.54
N VAL A 52 18.31 -5.43 -11.69
CA VAL A 52 17.47 -4.85 -10.66
C VAL A 52 17.26 -3.37 -10.92
N GLN A 53 16.01 -2.91 -10.89
CA GLN A 53 15.68 -1.50 -10.87
C GLN A 53 15.62 -1.01 -9.43
N ALA A 54 16.50 -0.08 -9.04
CA ALA A 54 16.46 0.56 -7.74
C ALA A 54 15.37 1.65 -7.69
N TYR A 55 14.64 1.74 -6.58
CA TYR A 55 13.65 2.79 -6.32
C TYR A 55 14.22 3.98 -5.53
N GLU A 56 15.53 4.01 -5.37
CA GLU A 56 16.29 5.06 -4.70
C GLU A 56 17.54 5.37 -5.55
N SER A 57 18.10 6.58 -5.41
CA SER A 57 19.34 6.92 -6.11
C SER A 57 20.45 5.95 -5.72
N THR A 58 21.14 5.41 -6.73
CA THR A 58 22.24 4.44 -6.61
C THR A 58 23.60 5.10 -6.36
N GLU A 59 23.66 6.43 -6.22
CA GLU A 59 24.92 7.16 -6.04
C GLU A 59 25.71 6.68 -4.82
N GLY A 60 26.99 6.37 -4.99
CA GLY A 60 27.82 5.91 -3.89
C GLY A 60 27.64 4.43 -3.53
N LEU A 61 26.80 3.68 -4.25
CA LEU A 61 26.93 2.23 -4.31
C LEU A 61 28.19 1.86 -5.11
N ALA A 62 28.82 0.75 -4.72
CA ALA A 62 29.98 0.20 -5.42
C ALA A 62 29.78 -1.29 -5.80
N PRO A 63 30.39 -1.75 -6.91
CA PRO A 63 30.52 -3.18 -7.19
C PRO A 63 31.19 -3.92 -6.02
N GLY A 64 30.72 -5.13 -5.73
CA GLY A 64 31.17 -5.95 -4.60
C GLY A 64 30.35 -5.79 -3.32
N GLU A 65 29.53 -4.74 -3.21
CA GLU A 65 28.59 -4.59 -2.08
C GLU A 65 27.49 -5.66 -2.06
N PRO A 66 26.87 -5.94 -0.89
CA PRO A 66 25.89 -7.02 -0.77
C PRO A 66 24.59 -6.74 -1.51
N ALA A 67 23.98 -7.80 -2.03
CA ALA A 67 22.60 -7.82 -2.52
C ALA A 67 21.84 -8.94 -1.80
N VAL A 68 20.65 -8.66 -1.28
CA VAL A 68 19.86 -9.63 -0.49
C VAL A 68 18.45 -9.73 -1.05
N GLY A 69 18.09 -10.92 -1.54
CA GLY A 69 16.73 -11.22 -2.00
C GLY A 69 15.76 -11.29 -0.81
N LEU A 70 14.57 -10.70 -0.97
CA LEU A 70 13.54 -10.67 0.07
C LEU A 70 12.53 -11.82 -0.06
N GLY A 71 12.63 -12.66 -1.10
CA GLY A 71 11.78 -13.83 -1.32
C GLY A 71 10.33 -13.50 -1.68
N ARG A 72 10.01 -12.22 -1.91
CA ARG A 72 8.66 -11.73 -2.17
C ARG A 72 8.66 -10.61 -3.20
N PRO A 73 7.58 -10.47 -4.00
CA PRO A 73 7.48 -9.41 -4.99
C PRO A 73 7.30 -8.03 -4.36
N LEU A 74 7.37 -6.97 -5.17
CA LEU A 74 6.98 -5.63 -4.71
C LEU A 74 5.55 -5.68 -4.14
N SER A 75 5.43 -5.41 -2.84
CA SER A 75 4.21 -5.65 -2.08
C SER A 75 3.97 -4.51 -1.09
N VAL A 76 2.70 -4.21 -0.88
CA VAL A 76 2.23 -3.23 0.11
C VAL A 76 1.59 -3.92 1.29
N GLU A 77 1.64 -3.29 2.45
CA GLU A 77 0.89 -3.69 3.64
C GLU A 77 -0.53 -3.14 3.57
N LEU A 78 -1.51 -4.03 3.76
CA LEU A 78 -2.94 -3.71 3.78
C LEU A 78 -3.51 -4.07 5.15
N GLY A 79 -4.02 -3.07 5.86
CA GLY A 79 -4.61 -3.21 7.20
C GLY A 79 -5.00 -1.86 7.80
N PRO A 80 -5.44 -1.82 9.07
CA PRO A 80 -5.80 -0.58 9.74
C PRO A 80 -4.56 0.30 9.98
N GLY A 81 -4.72 1.61 9.82
CA GLY A 81 -3.66 2.62 9.91
C GLY A 81 -3.22 3.18 8.56
N LEU A 82 -3.89 2.81 7.47
CA LEU A 82 -3.66 3.39 6.14
C LEU A 82 -4.35 4.75 6.00
N LEU A 83 -5.57 4.89 6.50
CA LEU A 83 -6.36 6.09 6.30
C LEU A 83 -5.82 7.26 7.13
N GLY A 84 -5.74 8.43 6.51
CA GLY A 84 -5.12 9.63 7.07
C GLY A 84 -3.60 9.68 6.92
N SER A 85 -2.96 8.60 6.46
CA SER A 85 -1.51 8.52 6.28
C SER A 85 -1.08 9.03 4.91
N ILE A 86 0.17 9.51 4.86
CA ILE A 86 0.84 9.98 3.64
C ILE A 86 2.07 9.11 3.40
N PHE A 87 2.12 8.48 2.23
CA PHE A 87 3.19 7.57 1.84
C PHE A 87 3.94 8.07 0.62
N ASP A 88 5.19 7.61 0.45
CA ASP A 88 5.89 7.72 -0.82
C ASP A 88 5.50 6.58 -1.81
N GLY A 89 6.14 6.57 -2.98
CA GLY A 89 5.88 5.57 -4.04
C GLY A 89 6.12 4.10 -3.65
N VAL A 90 6.85 3.83 -2.57
CA VAL A 90 7.14 2.47 -2.06
C VAL A 90 6.49 2.20 -0.70
N GLN A 91 5.47 2.98 -0.35
CA GLN A 91 4.67 2.85 0.88
C GLN A 91 5.43 3.13 2.19
N ARG A 92 6.45 4.00 2.16
CA ARG A 92 7.10 4.51 3.38
C ARG A 92 6.34 5.74 3.90
N PRO A 93 6.00 5.80 5.21
CA PRO A 93 5.26 6.92 5.77
C PRO A 93 6.13 8.17 5.83
N LEU A 94 5.74 9.21 5.09
CA LEU A 94 6.53 10.45 4.95
C LEU A 94 6.69 11.18 6.29
N GLU A 95 5.68 11.14 7.16
CA GLU A 95 5.75 11.75 8.50
C GLU A 95 6.85 11.11 9.37
N LYS A 96 7.00 9.78 9.32
CA LYS A 96 8.06 9.09 10.07
C LYS A 96 9.45 9.39 9.50
N ILE A 97 9.55 9.52 8.18
CA ILE A 97 10.80 9.95 7.52
C ILE A 97 11.17 11.36 7.98
N PHE A 98 10.23 12.29 7.92
CA PHE A 98 10.43 13.68 8.35
C PHE A 98 10.85 13.78 9.81
N ASN A 99 10.16 13.08 10.73
CA ASN A 99 10.49 13.08 12.14
C ASN A 99 11.91 12.52 12.42
N ARG A 100 12.43 11.67 11.55
CA ARG A 100 13.78 11.07 11.69
C ARG A 100 14.88 11.90 11.04
N ALA A 101 14.61 12.48 9.87
CA ALA A 101 15.63 13.03 8.97
C ALA A 101 15.44 14.52 8.61
N GLY A 102 14.36 15.15 9.07
CA GLY A 102 14.01 16.54 8.77
C GLY A 102 13.60 16.73 7.31
N ASP A 103 14.03 17.84 6.71
CA ASP A 103 13.64 18.27 5.36
C ASP A 103 14.25 17.43 4.24
N HIS A 104 15.17 16.52 4.57
CA HIS A 104 15.85 15.66 3.60
C HIS A 104 15.27 14.24 3.64
N MET A 105 15.22 13.59 2.48
CA MET A 105 14.91 12.16 2.38
C MET A 105 16.20 11.34 2.23
N PRO A 106 16.81 10.86 3.32
CA PRO A 106 18.00 10.04 3.21
C PRO A 106 17.63 8.66 2.71
N ARG A 107 18.59 8.08 1.99
CA ARG A 107 18.44 6.81 1.29
C ARG A 107 18.61 5.63 2.24
N GLY A 108 17.96 4.51 1.93
CA GLY A 108 18.08 3.29 2.73
C GLY A 108 17.34 3.34 4.06
N LEU A 109 16.50 4.36 4.28
CA LEU A 109 15.59 4.38 5.41
C LEU A 109 14.47 3.35 5.21
N VAL A 110 14.35 2.45 6.17
CA VAL A 110 13.30 1.42 6.21
C VAL A 110 12.39 1.71 7.38
N PHE A 111 11.15 2.06 7.09
CA PHE A 111 10.08 2.15 8.07
C PHE A 111 8.97 1.16 7.73
N PRO A 112 8.37 0.48 8.72
CA PRO A 112 7.11 -0.22 8.52
C PRO A 112 6.05 0.76 7.99
N ALA A 113 5.28 0.33 6.99
CA ALA A 113 4.22 1.14 6.42
C ALA A 113 3.13 1.44 7.46
N LEU A 114 2.68 0.39 8.17
CA LEU A 114 1.70 0.52 9.24
C LEU A 114 2.38 0.57 10.61
N ASP A 115 1.82 1.37 11.52
CA ASP A 115 2.39 1.58 12.84
C ASP A 115 2.30 0.33 13.75
N ARG A 116 3.45 -0.24 14.12
CA ARG A 116 3.53 -1.51 14.86
C ARG A 116 3.27 -1.36 16.35
N ASP A 117 3.47 -0.17 16.89
CA ASP A 117 3.28 0.11 18.30
C ASP A 117 1.82 0.43 18.64
N ARG A 118 1.02 0.78 17.62
CA ARG A 118 -0.41 1.09 17.77
C ARG A 118 -1.22 -0.19 17.97
N SER A 119 -2.03 -0.20 19.03
CA SER A 119 -3.06 -1.20 19.27
C SER A 119 -4.39 -0.78 18.64
N TRP A 120 -5.15 -1.79 18.21
CA TRP A 120 -6.44 -1.65 17.57
C TRP A 120 -7.47 -2.51 18.29
N HIS A 121 -8.64 -1.92 18.57
CA HIS A 121 -9.75 -2.65 19.15
C HIS A 121 -10.42 -3.52 18.08
N PHE A 122 -10.18 -4.83 18.13
CA PHE A 122 -10.72 -5.81 17.21
C PHE A 122 -12.01 -6.40 17.77
N VAL A 123 -13.06 -6.41 16.95
CA VAL A 123 -14.34 -7.06 17.22
C VAL A 123 -14.49 -8.23 16.24
N PRO A 124 -14.47 -9.50 16.71
CA PRO A 124 -14.61 -10.67 15.86
C PRO A 124 -15.99 -10.75 15.22
N HIS A 125 -16.08 -11.37 14.04
CA HIS A 125 -17.36 -11.60 13.39
C HIS A 125 -18.17 -12.64 14.18
N PRO A 126 -19.42 -12.32 14.59
CA PRO A 126 -20.16 -13.12 15.57
C PRO A 126 -20.56 -14.51 15.06
N SER A 127 -20.59 -14.71 13.74
CA SER A 127 -20.96 -16.01 13.15
C SER A 127 -19.78 -16.96 12.94
N LEU A 128 -18.56 -16.58 13.35
CA LEU A 128 -17.38 -17.41 13.17
C LEU A 128 -17.13 -18.27 14.40
N GLU A 129 -17.19 -19.58 14.21
CA GLU A 129 -16.86 -20.58 15.22
C GLU A 129 -15.67 -21.42 14.79
N THR A 130 -15.00 -22.06 15.76
CA THR A 130 -13.92 -23.01 15.47
C THR A 130 -14.46 -24.15 14.61
N GLY A 131 -13.71 -24.55 13.59
CA GLY A 131 -14.13 -25.53 12.57
C GLY A 131 -14.78 -24.92 11.33
N THR A 132 -15.05 -23.61 11.32
CA THR A 132 -15.61 -22.94 10.12
C THR A 132 -14.62 -22.98 8.96
N GLN A 133 -15.07 -23.38 7.78
CA GLN A 133 -14.26 -23.32 6.56
C GLN A 133 -14.22 -21.88 6.03
N LEU A 134 -13.03 -21.32 5.92
CA LEU A 134 -12.80 -19.97 5.44
C LEU A 134 -12.08 -19.98 4.09
N SER A 135 -12.46 -19.06 3.21
CA SER A 135 -11.76 -18.77 1.96
C SER A 135 -11.15 -17.37 1.99
N GLY A 136 -10.22 -17.12 1.09
CA GLY A 136 -9.65 -15.78 0.91
C GLY A 136 -10.74 -14.73 0.71
N GLY A 137 -10.63 -13.61 1.44
CA GLY A 137 -11.63 -12.55 1.47
C GLY A 137 -12.80 -12.77 2.42
N ALA A 138 -12.86 -13.90 3.15
CA ALA A 138 -13.86 -14.09 4.20
C ALA A 138 -13.67 -13.07 5.34
N LEU A 139 -14.78 -12.63 5.93
CA LEU A 139 -14.78 -11.60 6.96
C LEU A 139 -14.46 -12.18 8.34
N LEU A 140 -13.34 -11.77 8.94
CA LEU A 140 -12.91 -12.19 10.28
C LEU A 140 -13.51 -11.34 11.40
N GLY A 141 -13.75 -10.07 11.12
CA GLY A 141 -14.21 -9.10 12.11
C GLY A 141 -13.93 -7.68 11.63
N SER A 142 -13.83 -6.76 12.56
CA SER A 142 -13.64 -5.34 12.25
C SER A 142 -12.84 -4.59 13.30
N VAL A 143 -12.23 -3.50 12.88
CA VAL A 143 -11.57 -2.51 13.72
C VAL A 143 -12.16 -1.14 13.39
N GLN A 144 -12.38 -0.28 14.39
CA GLN A 144 -12.70 1.12 14.13
C GLN A 144 -11.40 1.87 13.83
N GLU A 145 -11.15 2.24 12.56
CA GLU A 145 -9.87 2.85 12.16
C GLU A 145 -9.79 4.33 12.54
N ASN A 146 -10.90 5.03 12.37
CA ASN A 146 -11.14 6.41 12.82
C ASN A 146 -12.64 6.60 13.07
N GLU A 147 -13.08 7.80 13.43
CA GLU A 147 -14.50 8.05 13.78
C GLU A 147 -15.47 7.86 12.60
N ALA A 148 -14.99 7.99 11.35
CA ALA A 148 -15.81 7.85 10.15
C ALA A 148 -15.82 6.43 9.58
N ILE A 149 -14.71 5.69 9.70
CA ILE A 149 -14.48 4.45 8.94
C ILE A 149 -14.30 3.25 9.87
N LYS A 150 -15.19 2.28 9.66
CA LYS A 150 -15.06 0.91 10.17
C LYS A 150 -14.28 0.07 9.17
N HIS A 151 -13.12 -0.42 9.59
CA HIS A 151 -12.24 -1.26 8.77
C HIS A 151 -12.59 -2.73 8.94
N TRP A 152 -12.86 -3.42 7.84
CA TRP A 152 -13.16 -4.85 7.84
C TRP A 152 -11.90 -5.68 7.72
N ILE A 153 -11.68 -6.60 8.66
CA ILE A 153 -10.53 -7.49 8.67
C ILE A 153 -10.90 -8.77 7.92
N LEU A 154 -10.17 -9.06 6.85
CA LEU A 154 -10.46 -10.17 5.94
C LEU A 154 -9.35 -11.22 6.02
N VAL A 155 -9.70 -12.48 5.73
CA VAL A 155 -8.72 -13.52 5.43
C VAL A 155 -7.92 -13.11 4.19
N PRO A 156 -6.57 -13.17 4.21
CA PRO A 156 -5.75 -12.87 3.05
C PRO A 156 -6.18 -13.69 1.82
N PRO A 157 -6.17 -13.12 0.59
CA PRO A 157 -6.79 -13.78 -0.54
C PRO A 157 -6.13 -15.08 -0.99
N ASP A 158 -4.86 -15.27 -0.65
CA ASP A 158 -4.03 -16.45 -0.91
C ASP A 158 -4.19 -17.55 0.17
N GLN A 159 -5.04 -17.32 1.17
CA GLN A 159 -5.22 -18.20 2.31
C GLN A 159 -6.65 -18.75 2.37
N SER A 160 -6.77 -20.04 2.64
CA SER A 160 -8.03 -20.74 2.86
C SER A 160 -7.81 -21.91 3.81
N GLY A 161 -8.87 -22.40 4.45
CA GLY A 161 -8.79 -23.54 5.35
C GLY A 161 -9.74 -23.45 6.52
N GLU A 162 -9.56 -24.38 7.45
CA GLU A 162 -10.41 -24.50 8.63
C GLU A 162 -9.94 -23.57 9.74
N LEU A 163 -10.84 -22.75 10.29
CA LEU A 163 -10.55 -21.87 11.42
C LEU A 163 -10.31 -22.70 12.69
N LEU A 164 -9.08 -22.64 13.23
CA LEU A 164 -8.70 -23.34 14.46
C LEU A 164 -8.97 -22.50 15.71
N GLU A 165 -8.72 -21.20 15.62
CA GLU A 165 -8.94 -20.25 16.71
C GLU A 165 -9.15 -18.87 16.12
N LEU A 166 -9.98 -18.08 16.80
CA LEU A 166 -10.18 -16.66 16.55
C LEU A 166 -10.08 -15.93 17.89
N ALA A 167 -9.34 -14.84 17.90
CA ALA A 167 -9.12 -14.05 19.10
C ALA A 167 -10.43 -13.38 19.54
N PRO A 168 -10.71 -13.29 20.86
CA PRO A 168 -11.89 -12.59 21.37
C PRO A 168 -11.80 -11.09 21.11
N GLU A 169 -12.90 -10.38 21.35
CA GLU A 169 -12.91 -8.92 21.32
C GLU A 169 -11.86 -8.35 22.28
N GLY A 170 -11.08 -7.37 21.83
CA GLY A 170 -10.01 -6.78 22.62
C GLY A 170 -9.03 -5.96 21.80
N ASP A 171 -7.99 -5.46 22.47
CA ASP A 171 -6.97 -4.63 21.84
C ASP A 171 -5.77 -5.46 21.38
N TYR A 172 -5.45 -5.37 20.10
CA TYR A 172 -4.37 -6.12 19.47
C TYR A 172 -3.48 -5.20 18.65
N ARG A 173 -2.16 -5.43 18.69
CA ARG A 173 -1.23 -4.82 17.75
C ARG A 173 -1.31 -5.52 16.40
N LEU A 174 -0.76 -4.88 15.37
CA LEU A 174 -0.77 -5.44 14.01
C LEU A 174 -0.08 -6.81 13.90
N GLU A 175 0.97 -7.05 14.69
CA GLU A 175 1.73 -8.31 14.65
C GLU A 175 1.14 -9.42 15.50
N ASP A 176 0.20 -9.08 16.39
CA ASP A 176 -0.46 -10.04 17.26
C ASP A 176 -1.34 -10.97 16.40
N PRO A 177 -1.27 -12.29 16.61
CA PRO A 177 -2.13 -13.21 15.91
C PRO A 177 -3.58 -13.05 16.40
N ILE A 178 -4.49 -12.77 15.48
CA ILE A 178 -5.93 -12.68 15.77
C ILE A 178 -6.67 -13.99 15.46
N GLY A 179 -5.97 -14.99 14.93
CA GLY A 179 -6.53 -16.29 14.66
C GLY A 179 -5.56 -17.22 13.94
N ARG A 180 -5.97 -18.46 13.72
CA ARG A 180 -5.21 -19.43 12.92
C ARG A 180 -6.14 -20.26 12.04
N ILE A 181 -5.67 -20.55 10.84
CA ILE A 181 -6.33 -21.47 9.92
C ILE A 181 -5.43 -22.68 9.66
N ARG A 182 -6.06 -23.84 9.43
CA ARG A 182 -5.41 -25.07 8.96
C ARG A 182 -5.70 -25.24 7.49
N GLN A 183 -4.66 -25.19 6.67
CA GLN A 183 -4.74 -25.44 5.24
C GLN A 183 -4.89 -26.93 4.92
N THR A 184 -5.27 -27.23 3.68
CA THR A 184 -5.45 -28.61 3.18
C THR A 184 -4.16 -29.41 3.13
N ASP A 185 -3.00 -28.74 3.07
CA ASP A 185 -1.67 -29.34 3.15
C ASP A 185 -1.24 -29.69 4.59
N GLY A 186 -2.09 -29.39 5.58
CA GLY A 186 -1.83 -29.64 7.00
C GLY A 186 -1.04 -28.54 7.70
N HIS A 187 -0.56 -27.52 6.99
CA HIS A 187 0.14 -26.39 7.59
C HIS A 187 -0.84 -25.41 8.26
N SER A 188 -0.42 -24.86 9.41
CA SER A 188 -1.20 -23.84 10.13
C SER A 188 -0.67 -22.44 9.83
N HIS A 189 -1.54 -21.54 9.39
CA HIS A 189 -1.21 -20.14 9.12
C HIS A 189 -1.82 -19.23 10.17
N LYS A 190 -1.03 -18.25 10.64
CA LYS A 190 -1.47 -17.22 11.58
C LYS A 190 -2.15 -16.08 10.81
N LEU A 191 -3.35 -15.72 11.24
CA LEU A 191 -4.07 -14.55 10.76
C LEU A 191 -3.71 -13.33 11.62
N ARG A 192 -3.65 -12.17 11.00
CA ARG A 192 -3.28 -10.88 11.61
C ARG A 192 -4.24 -9.79 11.12
N LEU A 193 -4.18 -8.62 11.76
CA LEU A 193 -4.95 -7.44 11.35
C LEU A 193 -4.51 -6.86 9.99
N PHE A 194 -3.33 -7.23 9.50
CA PHE A 194 -2.81 -6.80 8.22
C PHE A 194 -2.20 -7.96 7.43
N HIS A 195 -2.05 -7.77 6.13
CA HIS A 195 -1.35 -8.70 5.25
C HIS A 195 -0.56 -7.94 4.18
N HIS A 196 0.38 -8.63 3.54
CA HIS A 196 1.08 -8.11 2.37
C HIS A 196 0.32 -8.50 1.10
N TRP A 197 0.28 -7.60 0.12
CA TRP A 197 -0.30 -7.88 -1.19
C TRP A 197 0.61 -7.36 -2.32
N PRO A 198 0.93 -8.19 -3.34
CA PRO A 198 1.75 -7.76 -4.47
C PRO A 198 1.08 -6.66 -5.28
N VAL A 199 1.82 -5.57 -5.58
CA VAL A 199 1.25 -4.39 -6.27
C VAL A 199 0.89 -4.66 -7.74
N ARG A 200 1.56 -5.63 -8.36
CA ARG A 200 1.34 -6.01 -9.77
C ARG A 200 0.21 -7.03 -9.95
N ILE A 201 -0.37 -7.52 -8.86
CA ILE A 201 -1.49 -8.48 -8.90
C ILE A 201 -2.74 -7.75 -8.40
N PRO A 202 -3.78 -7.55 -9.23
CA PRO A 202 -5.02 -6.94 -8.75
C PRO A 202 -5.64 -7.82 -7.67
N ARG A 203 -6.26 -7.20 -6.65
CA ARG A 203 -6.97 -7.97 -5.62
C ARG A 203 -8.10 -8.79 -6.26
N PRO A 204 -8.26 -10.07 -5.89
CA PRO A 204 -9.29 -10.92 -6.46
C PRO A 204 -10.69 -10.49 -6.00
N TYR A 205 -11.69 -10.84 -6.81
CA TYR A 205 -13.10 -10.57 -6.55
C TYR A 205 -13.92 -11.78 -6.98
N GLN A 206 -15.11 -11.97 -6.41
CA GLN A 206 -15.96 -13.14 -6.71
C GLN A 206 -16.67 -13.00 -8.07
N ARG A 207 -17.31 -11.85 -8.31
CA ARG A 207 -18.00 -11.54 -9.55
C ARG A 207 -17.86 -10.07 -9.88
N ARG A 208 -17.78 -9.75 -11.17
CA ARG A 208 -17.84 -8.37 -11.62
C ARG A 208 -19.29 -7.92 -11.61
N ASP A 209 -19.57 -6.87 -10.85
CA ASP A 209 -20.88 -6.23 -10.87
C ASP A 209 -20.97 -5.26 -12.05
N HIS A 210 -22.15 -5.23 -12.68
CA HIS A 210 -22.51 -4.30 -13.76
C HIS A 210 -23.56 -3.29 -13.29
N GLY A 211 -23.88 -3.26 -12.00
CA GLY A 211 -24.72 -2.25 -11.38
C GLY A 211 -24.23 -0.84 -11.70
N ILE A 212 -25.19 0.05 -11.97
CA ILE A 212 -24.94 1.43 -12.34
C ILE A 212 -25.34 2.31 -11.15
N ALA A 213 -24.36 2.73 -10.37
CA ALA A 213 -24.53 3.77 -9.35
C ALA A 213 -23.76 5.02 -9.79
N PRO A 214 -24.34 6.23 -9.74
CA PRO A 214 -23.63 7.44 -10.12
C PRO A 214 -22.53 7.78 -9.10
N LEU A 215 -21.37 8.17 -9.61
CA LEU A 215 -20.36 8.88 -8.84
C LEU A 215 -20.70 10.38 -8.96
N ILE A 216 -21.38 10.91 -7.95
CA ILE A 216 -21.71 12.32 -7.89
C ILE A 216 -20.43 13.06 -7.54
N THR A 217 -19.92 13.86 -8.46
CA THR A 217 -18.65 14.59 -8.31
C THR A 217 -18.80 15.90 -7.53
N GLY A 218 -20.03 16.42 -7.44
CA GLY A 218 -20.33 17.74 -6.89
C GLY A 218 -20.10 18.88 -7.89
N GLN A 219 -19.65 18.57 -9.10
CA GLN A 219 -19.40 19.55 -10.15
C GLN A 219 -20.53 19.51 -11.18
N ARG A 220 -21.33 20.59 -11.26
CA ARG A 220 -22.49 20.69 -12.16
C ARG A 220 -22.20 20.33 -13.62
N ILE A 221 -21.04 20.70 -14.13
CA ILE A 221 -20.65 20.40 -15.52
C ILE A 221 -20.40 18.90 -15.69
N MET A 222 -19.72 18.26 -14.75
CA MET A 222 -19.43 16.82 -14.81
C MET A 222 -20.70 16.01 -14.56
N ASP A 223 -21.45 16.33 -13.51
CA ASP A 223 -22.64 15.57 -13.13
C ASP A 223 -23.78 15.69 -14.16
N THR A 224 -23.80 16.75 -14.98
CA THR A 224 -24.81 16.95 -16.04
C THR A 224 -24.33 16.46 -17.41
N PHE A 225 -23.16 16.91 -17.88
CA PHE A 225 -22.73 16.70 -19.27
C PHE A 225 -21.78 15.50 -19.43
N PHE A 226 -21.06 15.13 -18.37
CA PHE A 226 -20.05 14.06 -18.40
C PHE A 226 -20.19 13.14 -17.17
N PRO A 227 -21.38 12.54 -16.96
CA PRO A 227 -21.67 11.83 -15.72
C PRO A 227 -20.75 10.61 -15.54
N LEU A 228 -20.30 10.42 -14.31
CA LEU A 228 -19.45 9.29 -13.92
C LEU A 228 -20.27 8.27 -13.13
N VAL A 229 -19.89 7.00 -13.26
CA VAL A 229 -20.45 5.89 -12.48
C VAL A 229 -19.41 5.38 -11.49
N LYS A 230 -19.84 4.88 -10.32
CA LYS A 230 -18.97 4.20 -9.36
C LYS A 230 -18.37 2.96 -10.05
N GLY A 231 -17.05 2.85 -10.05
CA GLY A 231 -16.30 1.85 -10.83
C GLY A 231 -16.02 2.24 -12.29
N GLY A 232 -16.48 3.42 -12.73
CA GLY A 232 -16.16 4.01 -14.02
C GLY A 232 -14.72 4.54 -14.09
N LYS A 233 -14.29 4.89 -15.30
CA LYS A 233 -12.97 5.49 -15.57
C LYS A 233 -13.17 6.83 -16.25
N ALA A 234 -12.40 7.83 -15.84
CA ALA A 234 -12.43 9.16 -16.40
C ALA A 234 -11.01 9.66 -16.64
N ALA A 235 -10.85 10.58 -17.58
CA ALA A 235 -9.59 11.27 -17.84
C ALA A 235 -9.85 12.77 -17.96
N VAL A 236 -8.98 13.58 -17.35
CA VAL A 236 -9.02 15.05 -17.45
C VAL A 236 -7.73 15.50 -18.16
N PRO A 237 -7.68 15.44 -19.50
CA PRO A 237 -6.52 15.89 -20.26
C PRO A 237 -6.44 17.42 -20.26
N GLY A 238 -5.24 17.97 -20.40
CA GLY A 238 -5.05 19.40 -20.56
C GLY A 238 -3.60 19.86 -20.39
N PRO A 239 -3.25 21.04 -20.91
CA PRO A 239 -1.90 21.59 -20.76
C PRO A 239 -1.58 21.93 -19.30
N PHE A 240 -0.32 22.31 -19.04
CA PHE A 240 0.08 22.84 -17.74
C PHE A 240 -0.76 24.08 -17.39
N GLY A 241 -1.19 24.18 -16.13
CA GLY A 241 -2.03 25.31 -15.67
C GLY A 241 -3.51 25.26 -16.06
N ALA A 242 -3.98 24.21 -16.77
CA ALA A 242 -5.38 24.07 -17.16
C ALA A 242 -6.35 23.69 -16.01
N GLY A 243 -5.88 23.67 -14.76
CA GLY A 243 -6.71 23.32 -13.60
C GLY A 243 -6.97 21.82 -13.41
N LYS A 244 -6.14 20.92 -13.99
CA LYS A 244 -6.28 19.47 -13.81
C LYS A 244 -6.28 19.05 -12.33
N THR A 245 -5.27 19.51 -11.59
CA THR A 245 -5.11 19.23 -10.16
C THR A 245 -6.26 19.82 -9.34
N VAL A 246 -6.70 21.03 -9.69
CA VAL A 246 -7.88 21.66 -9.06
C VAL A 246 -9.12 20.80 -9.24
N VAL A 247 -9.38 20.32 -10.46
CA VAL A 247 -10.49 19.41 -10.75
C VAL A 247 -10.39 18.14 -9.91
N GLN A 248 -9.22 17.50 -9.85
CA GLN A 248 -9.00 16.29 -9.07
C GLN A 248 -9.24 16.51 -7.57
N GLN A 249 -8.77 17.63 -7.02
CA GLN A 249 -9.04 18.02 -5.63
C GLN A 249 -10.53 18.25 -5.37
N GLN A 250 -11.25 18.90 -6.29
CA GLN A 250 -12.70 19.09 -6.15
C GLN A 250 -13.44 17.75 -6.14
N ILE A 251 -13.09 16.82 -7.03
CA ILE A 251 -13.70 15.49 -7.04
C ILE A 251 -13.39 14.73 -5.74
N ALA A 252 -12.14 14.73 -5.28
CA ALA A 252 -11.75 14.10 -4.02
C ALA A 252 -12.57 14.64 -2.83
N ARG A 253 -12.77 15.95 -2.77
CA ARG A 253 -13.49 16.63 -1.70
C ARG A 253 -15.00 16.35 -1.71
N TRP A 254 -15.65 16.54 -2.86
CA TRP A 254 -17.11 16.60 -2.94
C TRP A 254 -17.76 15.27 -3.33
N SER A 255 -16.98 14.32 -3.84
CA SER A 255 -17.56 13.07 -4.34
C SER A 255 -18.21 12.24 -3.24
N ASN A 256 -19.28 11.52 -3.60
CA ASN A 256 -20.00 10.58 -2.73
C ASN A 256 -19.27 9.22 -2.57
N ALA A 257 -17.93 9.26 -2.51
CA ALA A 257 -17.07 8.11 -2.31
C ALA A 257 -16.73 7.92 -0.82
N ASP A 258 -16.82 6.69 -0.32
CA ASP A 258 -16.59 6.39 1.10
C ASP A 258 -15.12 6.57 1.50
N VAL A 259 -14.20 6.25 0.58
CA VAL A 259 -12.74 6.40 0.74
C VAL A 259 -12.14 6.98 -0.53
N VAL A 260 -11.15 7.86 -0.38
CA VAL A 260 -10.39 8.47 -1.47
C VAL A 260 -8.93 8.03 -1.39
N VAL A 261 -8.40 7.48 -2.47
CA VAL A 261 -6.97 7.23 -2.63
C VAL A 261 -6.44 8.25 -3.62
N PHE A 262 -5.66 9.21 -3.13
CA PHE A 262 -5.06 10.26 -3.93
C PHE A 262 -3.60 9.92 -4.22
N VAL A 263 -3.28 9.68 -5.50
CA VAL A 263 -1.92 9.35 -5.94
C VAL A 263 -1.38 10.49 -6.79
N GLY A 264 -0.37 11.20 -6.27
CA GLY A 264 0.41 12.17 -7.03
C GLY A 264 1.64 11.48 -7.62
N CYS A 265 1.75 11.44 -8.95
CA CYS A 265 2.86 10.82 -9.65
C CYS A 265 3.55 11.82 -10.57
N GLY A 266 4.81 12.14 -10.29
CA GLY A 266 5.57 13.15 -11.04
C GLY A 266 5.02 14.57 -10.86
N GLU A 267 4.18 14.80 -9.84
CA GLU A 267 3.61 16.11 -9.57
C GLU A 267 4.67 17.07 -9.04
N ARG A 268 4.46 18.37 -9.29
CA ARG A 268 5.30 19.41 -8.69
C ARG A 268 5.06 19.42 -7.18
N GLY A 269 6.14 19.53 -6.40
CA GLY A 269 6.07 19.52 -4.93
C GLY A 269 5.04 20.53 -4.37
N ASN A 270 4.98 21.73 -4.93
CA ASN A 270 4.02 22.76 -4.50
C ASN A 270 2.56 22.37 -4.68
N GLU A 271 2.22 21.57 -5.70
CA GLU A 271 0.84 21.12 -5.94
C GLU A 271 0.42 20.08 -4.89
N LEU A 272 1.36 19.24 -4.47
CA LEU A 272 1.13 18.27 -3.40
C LEU A 272 1.08 18.97 -2.03
N VAL A 273 1.93 19.97 -1.78
CA VAL A 273 1.91 20.75 -0.53
C VAL A 273 0.55 21.40 -0.33
N ASP A 274 -0.04 21.99 -1.37
CA ASP A 274 -1.39 22.57 -1.29
C ASP A 274 -2.44 21.54 -0.84
N VAL A 275 -2.37 20.31 -1.38
CA VAL A 275 -3.24 19.19 -0.93
C VAL A 275 -3.00 18.87 0.54
N LEU A 276 -1.74 18.74 0.96
CA LEU A 276 -1.36 18.39 2.32
C LEU A 276 -1.73 19.47 3.35
N GLU A 277 -1.71 20.75 2.97
CA GLU A 277 -2.09 21.84 3.86
C GLU A 277 -3.61 22.07 3.94
N THR A 278 -4.33 21.75 2.86
CA THR A 278 -5.77 22.02 2.76
C THR A 278 -6.60 20.86 3.28
N PHE A 279 -6.30 19.62 2.88
CA PHE A 279 -7.14 18.45 3.17
C PHE A 279 -7.37 18.22 4.68
N PRO A 280 -6.35 18.38 5.57
CA PRO A 280 -6.56 18.23 7.02
C PRO A 280 -7.52 19.26 7.62
N LYS A 281 -7.65 20.44 6.99
CA LYS A 281 -8.50 21.56 7.46
C LYS A 281 -9.92 21.47 6.91
N LEU A 282 -10.12 20.70 5.84
CA LEU A 282 -11.41 20.58 5.17
C LEU A 282 -12.29 19.54 5.87
N GLN A 283 -13.56 19.90 6.03
CA GLN A 283 -14.59 18.95 6.43
C GLN A 283 -15.19 18.28 5.21
N ASP A 284 -15.37 16.98 5.32
CA ASP A 284 -16.09 16.17 4.35
C ASP A 284 -17.60 16.47 4.46
N PRO A 285 -18.26 16.90 3.37
CA PRO A 285 -19.69 17.22 3.40
C PRO A 285 -20.59 16.02 3.73
N HIS A 286 -20.12 14.78 3.52
CA HIS A 286 -20.93 13.57 3.75
C HIS A 286 -20.84 13.07 5.18
N THR A 287 -19.63 13.04 5.76
CA THR A 287 -19.42 12.54 7.12
C THR A 287 -19.41 13.64 8.19
N GLY A 288 -19.23 14.91 7.80
CA GLY A 288 -19.01 16.03 8.72
C GLY A 288 -17.66 15.98 9.45
N ARG A 289 -16.80 15.00 9.12
CA ARG A 289 -15.47 14.80 9.72
C ARG A 289 -14.37 15.37 8.82
N ARG A 290 -13.11 15.28 9.25
CA ARG A 290 -11.99 15.78 8.44
C ARG A 290 -11.86 14.93 7.18
N LEU A 291 -11.64 15.57 6.03
CA LEU A 291 -11.47 14.89 4.75
C LEU A 291 -10.31 13.87 4.78
N MET A 292 -9.27 14.17 5.55
CA MET A 292 -8.13 13.26 5.76
C MET A 292 -8.52 11.92 6.39
N GLU A 293 -9.56 11.84 7.21
CA GLU A 293 -9.95 10.58 7.87
C GLU A 293 -10.41 9.51 6.87
N ARG A 294 -10.90 9.91 5.68
CA ARG A 294 -11.25 8.97 4.61
C ARG A 294 -10.28 9.00 3.43
N THR A 295 -9.15 9.68 3.56
CA THR A 295 -8.20 9.87 2.46
C THR A 295 -6.87 9.19 2.75
N LEU A 296 -6.34 8.48 1.76
CA LEU A 296 -4.98 7.96 1.71
C LEU A 296 -4.21 8.73 0.63
N LEU A 297 -3.03 9.26 0.97
CA LEU A 297 -2.19 10.00 0.02
C LEU A 297 -0.93 9.21 -0.31
N VAL A 298 -0.64 9.06 -1.60
CA VAL A 298 0.61 8.52 -2.12
C VAL A 298 1.28 9.61 -2.94
N ALA A 299 2.49 9.96 -2.56
CA ALA A 299 3.22 11.11 -3.05
C ALA A 299 4.53 10.65 -3.70
N ASN A 300 4.62 10.77 -5.02
CA ASN A 300 5.86 10.64 -5.75
C ASN A 300 6.09 11.93 -6.55
N THR A 301 6.90 12.84 -6.01
CA THR A 301 7.18 14.14 -6.64
C THR A 301 8.17 13.98 -7.79
N SER A 302 8.24 14.96 -8.70
CA SER A 302 9.11 14.88 -9.88
C SER A 302 10.63 14.78 -9.61
N ASN A 303 11.06 15.05 -8.36
CA ASN A 303 12.44 14.87 -7.89
C ASN A 303 12.67 13.53 -7.18
N MET A 304 11.64 12.69 -7.03
CA MET A 304 11.77 11.33 -6.53
C MET A 304 12.15 10.37 -7.67
N PRO A 305 12.71 9.19 -7.34
CA PRO A 305 13.12 8.19 -8.33
C PRO A 305 11.99 7.76 -9.28
N VAL A 306 12.41 7.36 -10.49
CA VAL A 306 11.53 6.92 -11.61
C VAL A 306 11.18 5.44 -11.50
#